data_AF-A0A929RF17-F1
#
_entry.id   AF-A0A929RF17-F1
#
_cell.length_a   1.000
_cell.length_b   1.000
_cell.length_c   1.000
_cell.angle_alpha   90.00
_cell.angle_beta   90.00
_cell.angle_gamma   90.00
#
_symmetry.space_group_name_H-M   'P 1'
#
loop_
_entity.id
_entity.type
_entity.pdbx_description
1 polymer ?
#
loop_
_entity_poly.entity_id
_entity_poly.type
_entity_poly.pdbx_seq_one_letter_code
_entity_poly.pdbx_strand_id
1 'polypeptide(L)'
;MSGQMQVIQEKWQGWEKTLREETAPKLRDAANQLELNIGLQTEGKWSAESGPQAFAAKYKQYLIEEVAALRAMADNAEAFANKINEALGMLEKDEDAAKSWLDGEAAKIQAVYISKAKQAALDEFDKHPTPSNLARLKRYRY
;
A
#
# COMPACT_ATOMS: atom_id res chain seq x y z
N MET A 1 36.07 1.89 -1.51
CA MET A 1 34.87 1.23 -0.94
C MET A 1 35.33 0.03 -0.13
N SER A 2 34.87 -0.14 1.11
CA SER A 2 35.22 -1.33 1.93
C SER A 2 34.45 -2.57 1.43
N GLY A 3 34.93 -3.78 1.75
CA GLY A 3 34.19 -5.00 1.42
C GLY A 3 32.81 -5.08 2.07
N GLN A 4 32.66 -4.51 3.28
CA GLN A 4 31.36 -4.43 3.96
C GLN A 4 30.40 -3.47 3.23
N MET A 5 30.90 -2.32 2.77
CA MET A 5 30.12 -1.34 2.02
C MET A 5 29.64 -1.92 0.68
N GLN A 6 30.46 -2.73 0.00
CA GLN A 6 30.06 -3.41 -1.23
C GLN A 6 28.92 -4.41 -1.02
N VAL A 7 28.96 -5.19 0.07
CA VAL A 7 27.88 -6.13 0.42
C VAL A 7 26.57 -5.37 0.73
N ILE A 8 26.65 -4.22 1.40
CA ILE A 8 25.47 -3.37 1.66
C ILE A 8 24.89 -2.83 0.35
N GLN A 9 25.76 -2.35 -0.54
CA GLN A 9 25.36 -1.82 -1.84
C GLN A 9 24.60 -2.87 -2.66
N GLU A 10 25.16 -4.08 -2.81
CA GLU A 10 24.53 -5.18 -3.55
C GLU A 10 23.17 -5.57 -2.96
N LYS A 11 23.08 -5.63 -1.63
CA LYS A 11 21.83 -5.94 -0.93
C LYS A 11 20.76 -4.88 -1.19
N TRP A 12 21.12 -3.61 -1.08
CA TRP A 12 20.20 -2.49 -1.30
C TRP A 12 19.76 -2.40 -2.76
N GLN A 13 20.67 -2.58 -3.72
CA GLN A 13 20.31 -2.68 -5.14
C GLN A 13 19.36 -3.85 -5.41
N GLY A 14 19.58 -5.00 -4.76
CA GLY A 14 18.67 -6.14 -4.85
C GLY A 14 17.26 -5.80 -4.36
N TRP A 15 17.15 -5.12 -3.21
CA TRP A 15 15.87 -4.67 -2.67
C TRP A 15 15.15 -3.66 -3.56
N GLU A 16 15.87 -2.64 -4.04
CA GLU A 16 15.34 -1.62 -4.95
C GLU A 16 14.74 -2.27 -6.20
N LYS A 17 15.50 -3.19 -6.80
CA LYS A 17 15.08 -3.93 -7.98
C LYS A 17 13.84 -4.78 -7.71
N THR A 18 13.82 -5.58 -6.65
CA THR A 18 12.65 -6.40 -6.30
C THR A 18 11.41 -5.54 -6.09
N LEU A 19 11.53 -4.40 -5.40
CA LEU A 19 10.39 -3.51 -5.15
C LEU A 19 9.85 -2.92 -6.46
N ARG A 20 10.73 -2.42 -7.32
CA ARG A 20 10.35 -1.71 -8.55
C ARG A 20 9.93 -2.63 -9.69
N GLU A 21 10.67 -3.71 -9.92
CA GLU A 21 10.48 -4.57 -11.09
C GLU A 21 9.52 -5.73 -10.82
N GLU A 22 9.35 -6.13 -9.56
CA GLU A 22 8.49 -7.25 -9.22
C GLU A 22 7.29 -6.85 -8.36
N THR A 23 7.52 -6.26 -7.19
CA THR A 23 6.46 -6.05 -6.19
C THR A 23 5.43 -5.05 -6.68
N ALA A 24 5.84 -3.82 -7.04
CA ALA A 24 4.91 -2.79 -7.47
C ALA A 24 4.14 -3.18 -8.75
N PRO A 25 4.77 -3.75 -9.80
CA PRO A 25 4.06 -4.20 -10.99
C PRO A 25 3.07 -5.33 -10.70
N LYS A 26 3.42 -6.34 -9.88
CA LYS A 26 2.50 -7.43 -9.52
C LYS A 26 1.28 -6.92 -8.74
N LEU A 27 1.49 -5.97 -7.81
CA LEU A 27 0.39 -5.33 -7.09
C LEU A 27 -0.54 -4.55 -8.02
N ARG A 28 0.01 -3.80 -8.99
CA ARG A 28 -0.79 -3.08 -9.99
C ARG A 28 -1.53 -4.02 -10.92
N ASP A 29 -0.90 -5.11 -11.36
CA ASP A 29 -1.56 -6.11 -12.19
C ASP A 29 -2.73 -6.77 -11.44
N ALA A 30 -2.53 -7.17 -10.19
CA ALA A 30 -3.59 -7.68 -9.34
C ALA A 30 -4.74 -6.66 -9.18
N ALA A 31 -4.43 -5.38 -8.99
CA ALA A 31 -5.44 -4.32 -8.94
C ALA A 31 -6.22 -4.20 -10.25
N ASN A 32 -5.54 -4.28 -11.41
CA ASN A 32 -6.19 -4.21 -12.71
C ASN A 32 -7.11 -5.42 -12.95
N GLN A 33 -6.70 -6.62 -12.53
CA GLN A 33 -7.54 -7.83 -12.61
C GLN A 33 -8.80 -7.70 -11.73
N LEU A 34 -8.68 -7.12 -10.54
CA LEU A 34 -9.84 -6.85 -9.67
C LEU A 34 -10.75 -5.76 -10.25
N GLU A 35 -10.20 -4.75 -10.92
CA GLU A 35 -10.95 -3.70 -11.61
C GLU A 35 -11.78 -4.26 -12.78
N LEU A 36 -11.24 -5.22 -13.53
CA LEU A 36 -12.02 -5.97 -14.52
C LEU A 36 -13.15 -6.75 -13.85
N ASN A 37 -12.87 -7.42 -12.73
CA ASN A 37 -13.90 -8.14 -11.96
C ASN A 37 -15.02 -7.23 -11.45
N ILE A 38 -14.74 -5.97 -11.11
CA ILE A 38 -15.76 -4.98 -10.72
C ILE A 38 -16.80 -4.79 -11.83
N GLY A 39 -16.37 -4.75 -13.09
CA GLY A 39 -17.25 -4.63 -14.25
C GLY A 39 -18.18 -5.83 -14.46
N LEU A 40 -17.83 -7.00 -13.92
CA LEU A 40 -18.60 -8.23 -14.05
C LEU A 40 -19.71 -8.40 -13.00
N GLN A 41 -19.86 -7.46 -12.07
CA GLN A 41 -20.91 -7.53 -11.03
C GLN A 41 -22.25 -6.99 -11.57
N THR A 42 -22.80 -7.68 -12.56
CA THR A 42 -24.02 -7.30 -13.29
C THR A 42 -25.25 -8.08 -12.83
N GLU A 43 -26.44 -7.61 -13.20
CA GLU A 43 -27.69 -8.33 -12.97
C GLU A 43 -27.68 -9.76 -13.55
N GLY A 44 -27.13 -9.96 -14.74
CA GLY A 44 -27.04 -11.29 -15.35
C GLY A 44 -26.21 -12.29 -14.53
N LYS A 45 -25.26 -11.83 -13.71
CA LYS A 45 -24.47 -12.68 -12.81
C LYS A 45 -25.22 -12.99 -11.52
N TRP A 46 -26.00 -12.04 -11.01
CA TRP A 46 -26.56 -12.09 -9.66
C TRP A 46 -28.07 -12.34 -9.60
N SER A 47 -28.83 -12.23 -10.69
CA SER A 47 -30.31 -12.09 -10.74
C SER A 47 -30.81 -10.66 -10.48
N ALA A 48 -32.03 -10.36 -10.96
CA ALA A 48 -32.75 -9.10 -10.76
C ALA A 48 -33.40 -9.00 -9.36
N GLU A 49 -33.39 -10.07 -8.59
CA GLU A 49 -33.97 -10.09 -7.24
C GLU A 49 -33.23 -9.13 -6.28
N SER A 50 -33.98 -8.51 -5.38
CA SER A 50 -33.46 -7.47 -4.47
C SER A 50 -32.33 -7.95 -3.57
N GLY A 51 -32.39 -9.20 -3.10
CA GLY A 51 -31.37 -9.79 -2.21
C GLY A 51 -30.00 -9.91 -2.91
N PRO A 52 -29.91 -10.64 -4.03
CA PRO A 52 -28.68 -10.73 -4.80
C PRO A 52 -28.14 -9.40 -5.30
N GLN A 53 -29.00 -8.45 -5.68
CA GLN A 53 -28.57 -7.09 -6.04
C GLN A 53 -27.90 -6.35 -4.88
N ALA A 54 -28.47 -6.45 -3.67
CA ALA A 54 -27.86 -5.87 -2.48
C ALA A 54 -26.48 -6.50 -2.18
N PHE A 55 -26.34 -7.82 -2.35
CA PHE A 55 -25.05 -8.50 -2.22
C PHE A 55 -24.05 -8.04 -3.29
N ALA A 56 -24.45 -7.99 -4.57
CA ALA A 56 -23.61 -7.55 -5.68
C ALA A 56 -23.05 -6.15 -5.45
N ALA A 57 -23.88 -5.22 -4.96
CA ALA A 57 -23.46 -3.86 -4.62
C ALA A 57 -22.40 -3.84 -3.51
N LYS A 58 -22.59 -4.63 -2.45
CA LYS A 58 -21.60 -4.75 -1.36
C LYS A 58 -20.30 -5.40 -1.83
N TYR A 59 -20.40 -6.45 -2.63
CA TYR A 59 -19.23 -7.13 -3.18
C TYR A 59 -18.44 -6.21 -4.14
N LYS A 60 -19.14 -5.44 -4.98
CA LYS A 60 -18.52 -4.42 -5.83
C LYS A 60 -17.78 -3.36 -5.01
N GLN A 61 -18.38 -2.87 -3.93
CA GLN A 61 -17.73 -1.91 -3.03
C GLN A 61 -16.45 -2.52 -2.41
N TYR A 62 -16.52 -3.76 -1.94
CA TYR A 62 -15.36 -4.48 -1.41
C TYR A 62 -14.22 -4.54 -2.44
N LEU A 63 -14.50 -4.92 -3.69
CA LEU A 63 -13.48 -4.99 -4.73
C LEU A 63 -12.84 -3.61 -5.00
N ILE A 64 -13.61 -2.52 -4.96
CA ILE A 64 -13.09 -1.16 -5.14
C ILE A 64 -12.10 -0.80 -4.02
N GLU A 65 -12.43 -1.16 -2.79
CA GLU A 65 -11.55 -0.95 -1.63
C GLU A 65 -10.24 -1.75 -1.76
N GLU A 66 -10.30 -3.01 -2.21
CA GLU A 66 -9.13 -3.86 -2.48
C GLU A 66 -8.25 -3.30 -3.61
N VAL A 67 -8.85 -2.82 -4.71
CA VAL A 67 -8.10 -2.17 -5.82
C VAL A 67 -7.33 -0.96 -5.31
N ALA A 68 -7.98 -0.11 -4.51
CA ALA A 68 -7.33 1.06 -3.93
C ALA A 68 -6.18 0.66 -2.99
N ALA A 69 -6.36 -0.42 -2.23
CA ALA A 69 -5.34 -0.95 -1.34
C ALA A 69 -4.10 -1.44 -2.08
N LEU A 70 -4.29 -2.25 -3.12
CA LEU A 70 -3.21 -2.79 -3.94
C LEU A 70 -2.42 -1.69 -4.65
N ARG A 71 -3.12 -0.67 -5.19
CA ARG A 71 -2.48 0.49 -5.82
C ARG A 71 -1.63 1.28 -4.82
N ALA A 72 -2.15 1.55 -3.63
CA ALA A 72 -1.40 2.26 -2.59
C ALA A 72 -0.19 1.45 -2.10
N MET A 73 -0.32 0.13 -1.94
CA MET A 73 0.81 -0.73 -1.60
C MET A 73 1.90 -0.72 -2.69
N ALA A 74 1.51 -0.67 -3.97
CA ALA A 74 2.46 -0.53 -5.08
C ALA A 74 3.19 0.82 -5.02
N ASP A 75 2.47 1.91 -4.77
CA ASP A 75 3.06 3.25 -4.69
C ASP A 75 4.00 3.35 -3.47
N ASN A 76 3.66 2.73 -2.34
CA ASN A 76 4.55 2.66 -1.17
C ASN A 76 5.82 1.84 -1.45
N ALA A 77 5.72 0.74 -2.20
CA ALA A 77 6.87 -0.05 -2.61
C ALA A 77 7.83 0.76 -3.51
N GLU A 78 7.30 1.52 -4.47
CA GLU A 78 8.12 2.41 -5.31
C GLU A 78 8.71 3.58 -4.54
N ALA A 79 7.94 4.18 -3.63
CA ALA A 79 8.44 5.23 -2.76
C ALA A 79 9.64 4.73 -1.94
N PHE A 80 9.57 3.52 -1.38
CA PHE A 80 10.69 2.95 -0.65
C PHE A 80 11.86 2.60 -1.57
N ALA A 81 11.62 2.06 -2.77
CA ALA A 81 12.66 1.83 -3.76
C ALA A 81 13.42 3.13 -4.11
N ASN A 82 12.71 4.26 -4.27
CA ASN A 82 13.33 5.56 -4.50
C ASN A 82 14.23 5.98 -3.33
N LYS A 83 13.81 5.74 -2.08
CA LYS A 83 14.62 5.99 -0.88
C LYS A 83 15.87 5.11 -0.82
N ILE A 84 15.77 3.84 -1.21
CA ILE A 84 16.95 2.98 -1.30
C ILE A 84 17.94 3.55 -2.34
N ASN A 85 17.47 4.01 -3.49
CA ASN A 85 18.33 4.62 -4.51
C ASN A 85 19.01 5.90 -4.02
N GLU A 86 18.29 6.77 -3.30
CA GLU A 86 18.87 7.94 -2.65
C GLU A 86 19.95 7.54 -1.62
N ALA A 87 19.68 6.55 -0.77
CA ALA A 87 20.62 6.06 0.24
C ALA A 87 21.87 5.43 -0.39
N LEU A 88 21.73 4.72 -1.51
CA LEU A 88 22.86 4.20 -2.30
C LEU A 88 23.81 5.33 -2.75
N GLY A 89 23.28 6.49 -3.13
CA GLY A 89 24.08 7.67 -3.46
C GLY A 89 24.79 8.33 -2.26
N MET A 90 24.28 8.08 -1.04
CA MET A 90 24.92 8.52 0.21
C MET A 90 25.98 7.54 0.70
N LEU A 91 25.80 6.24 0.41
CA LEU A 91 26.61 5.14 0.91
C LEU A 91 28.11 5.31 0.60
N GLU A 92 28.45 5.83 -0.58
CA GLU A 92 29.84 6.06 -0.99
C GLU A 92 30.55 7.15 -0.18
N LYS A 93 29.79 8.02 0.51
CA LYS A 93 30.30 9.15 1.28
C LYS A 93 30.42 8.82 2.76
N ASP A 94 29.37 8.22 3.32
CA ASP A 94 29.27 7.88 4.74
C ASP A 94 28.26 6.73 4.93
N GLU A 95 28.77 5.57 5.32
CA GLU A 95 27.98 4.34 5.47
C GLU A 95 26.97 4.43 6.61
N ASP A 96 27.36 4.98 7.76
CA ASP A 96 26.51 5.04 8.94
C ASP A 96 25.42 6.10 8.77
N ALA A 97 25.76 7.23 8.15
CA ALA A 97 24.77 8.25 7.80
C ALA A 97 23.76 7.72 6.78
N ALA A 98 24.21 6.97 5.75
CA ALA A 98 23.32 6.39 4.76
C ALA A 98 22.32 5.40 5.39
N LYS A 99 22.79 4.52 6.28
CA LYS A 99 21.92 3.57 7.01
C LYS A 99 20.89 4.28 7.88
N SER A 100 21.37 5.20 8.74
CA SER A 100 20.49 5.93 9.66
C SER A 100 19.44 6.76 8.91
N TRP A 101 19.83 7.36 7.79
CA TRP A 101 18.91 8.10 6.93
C TRP A 101 17.86 7.16 6.30
N LEU A 102 18.27 6.02 5.74
CA LEU A 102 17.36 5.07 5.11
C LEU A 102 16.33 4.53 6.11
N ASP A 103 16.77 4.15 7.32
CA ASP A 103 15.87 3.71 8.39
C ASP A 103 14.86 4.79 8.77
N GLY A 104 15.30 6.04 8.86
CA GLY A 104 14.44 7.19 9.15
C GLY A 104 13.41 7.48 8.05
N GLU A 105 13.77 7.32 6.78
CA GLU A 105 12.83 7.48 5.66
C GLU A 105 11.87 6.29 5.54
N ALA A 106 12.35 5.07 5.76
CA ALA A 106 11.53 3.86 5.73
C ALA A 106 10.40 3.92 6.77
N ALA A 107 10.70 4.42 7.98
CA ALA A 107 9.72 4.57 9.06
C ALA A 107 8.56 5.51 8.72
N LYS A 108 8.71 6.40 7.72
CA LYS A 108 7.67 7.33 7.26
C LYS A 108 6.73 6.70 6.24
N ILE A 109 7.13 5.60 5.61
CA ILE A 109 6.35 4.92 4.56
C ILE A 109 5.46 3.89 5.24
N GLN A 110 4.14 4.02 5.07
CA GLN A 110 3.21 3.05 5.63
C GLN A 110 3.38 1.69 4.93
N ALA A 111 3.65 0.65 5.71
CA ALA A 111 3.75 -0.72 5.19
C ALA A 111 2.38 -1.32 4.79
N VAL A 112 1.29 -0.75 5.30
CA VAL A 112 -0.09 -1.22 5.09
C VAL A 112 -0.94 -0.07 4.56
N TYR A 113 -1.81 -0.36 3.59
CA TYR A 113 -2.79 0.63 3.13
C TYR A 113 -3.83 0.94 4.21
N ILE A 114 -4.06 2.23 4.45
CA ILE A 114 -5.20 2.75 5.17
C ILE A 114 -6.09 3.49 4.17
N SER A 115 -7.38 3.11 4.08
CA SER A 115 -8.29 3.81 3.16
C SER A 115 -8.46 5.26 3.57
N LYS A 116 -8.64 6.17 2.61
CA LYS A 116 -8.89 7.60 2.91
C LYS A 116 -10.04 7.79 3.91
N ALA A 117 -11.06 6.95 3.81
CA ALA A 117 -12.21 7.01 4.70
C ALA A 117 -11.87 6.54 6.13
N LYS A 118 -11.04 5.50 6.29
CA LYS A 118 -10.55 5.09 7.60
C LYS A 118 -9.52 6.05 8.15
N GLN A 119 -8.62 6.59 7.33
CA GLN A 119 -7.67 7.61 7.76
C GLN A 119 -8.43 8.84 8.27
N ALA A 120 -9.45 9.31 7.56
CA ALA A 120 -10.31 10.38 8.05
C ALA A 120 -11.05 10.02 9.35
N ALA A 121 -11.50 8.76 9.49
CA ALA A 121 -12.12 8.29 10.73
C ALA A 121 -11.11 8.15 11.89
N LEU A 122 -9.86 7.84 11.59
CA LEU A 122 -8.76 7.76 12.54
C LEU A 122 -8.37 9.16 13.00
N ASP A 123 -8.15 10.09 12.06
CA ASP A 123 -7.84 11.50 12.34
C ASP A 123 -8.94 12.14 13.21
N GLU A 124 -10.21 11.83 12.93
CA GLU A 124 -11.36 12.30 13.72
C GLU A 124 -11.38 11.66 15.12
N PHE A 125 -11.04 10.37 15.23
CA PHE A 125 -10.92 9.69 16.52
C PHE A 125 -9.77 10.26 17.35
N ASP A 126 -8.62 10.52 16.75
CA ASP A 126 -7.44 11.07 17.43
C ASP A 126 -7.70 12.48 17.98
N LYS A 127 -8.46 13.30 17.23
CA LYS A 127 -8.92 14.63 17.69
C LYS A 127 -10.01 14.52 18.76
N HIS A 128 -10.90 13.53 18.62
CA HIS A 128 -12.10 13.37 19.45
C HIS A 128 -12.33 11.90 19.83
N PRO A 129 -11.64 11.36 20.85
CA PRO A 129 -11.64 9.94 21.18
C PRO A 129 -12.92 9.52 21.91
N THR A 130 -14.03 9.43 21.18
CA THR A 130 -15.34 9.05 21.70
C THR A 130 -15.71 7.61 21.30
N PRO A 131 -16.60 6.93 22.07
CA PRO A 131 -17.11 5.61 21.68
C PRO A 131 -17.78 5.58 20.29
N SER A 132 -18.41 6.70 19.88
CA SER A 132 -19.03 6.83 18.56
C SER A 132 -17.99 6.89 17.43
N ASN A 133 -16.93 7.68 17.62
CA ASN A 133 -15.83 7.76 16.65
C ASN A 133 -15.06 6.44 16.56
N LEU A 134 -14.87 5.74 17.68
CA LEU A 134 -14.31 4.38 17.68
C LEU A 134 -15.20 3.40 16.89
N ALA A 135 -16.53 3.46 17.07
CA ALA A 135 -17.45 2.63 16.32
C ALA A 135 -17.45 2.95 14.82
N ARG A 136 -17.25 4.21 14.43
CA ARG A 136 -17.09 4.64 13.04
C ARG A 136 -15.78 4.11 12.44
N LEU A 137 -14.66 4.22 13.15
CA LEU A 137 -13.36 3.68 12.75
C LEU A 137 -13.45 2.17 12.46
N LYS A 138 -14.11 1.42 13.35
CA LYS A 138 -14.30 -0.04 13.24
C LYS A 138 -15.16 -0.49 12.04
N ARG A 139 -15.84 0.42 11.34
CA ARG A 139 -16.62 0.09 10.14
C ARG A 139 -15.74 -0.07 8.90
N TYR A 140 -14.51 0.42 8.93
CA TYR A 140 -13.58 0.33 7.81
C TYR A 140 -12.60 -0.83 8.05
N ARG A 141 -12.48 -1.72 7.05
CA ARG A 141 -11.47 -2.79 7.06
C ARG A 141 -10.07 -2.23 6.89
N TYR A 142 -9.87 -1.45 5.82
CA TYR A 142 -8.57 -0.88 5.43
C TYR A 142 -8.34 0.50 5.97
#